data_AF-A0A1S2NV65-F1
#
_entry.id   AF-A0A1S2NV65-F1
#
_cell.length_a   1.000
_cell.length_b   1.000
_cell.length_c   1.000
_cell.angle_alpha   90.00
_cell.angle_beta   90.00
_cell.angle_gamma   90.00
#
_symmetry.space_group_name_H-M   'P 1'
#
loop_
_entity.id
_entity.type
_entity.pdbx_description
1 polymer ?
#
loop_
_entity_poly.entity_id
_entity_poly.type
_entity_poly.pdbx_seq_one_letter_code
_entity_poly.pdbx_strand_id
1 'polypeptide(L)'
;MLRSAEDLQGLPVRQHEHVPACAPEFLSVSAGLQFSIAGRRHSALGFGCSRRAERARHSALWETYERLLMVAELSGSLGRPVQGHDKDGTPTATRAFEHVVARPWHDTYRPGQDATGLAVHTTASAAQRAAERELLERALLAAIWYGSAPLHSEVTEHPCVTTGRLRTYSFPCRLGFFCLAAWHDPHSQIFVTGSAVRDSLHDAIEHALGEAVMVFDGVWQGKTPRYSTQASRDRYASLRGDLHAARAEHVESRLTAQGDDAGAPSDAYGDSLAFYRLIDWEGVCLVRAVADRRETTSTIRARNWGLPPDPFT
;
A
#
# COMPACT_ATOMS: atom_id res chain seq x y z
N MET A 1 24.62 -15.65 -3.57
CA MET A 1 23.55 -15.37 -4.55
C MET A 1 22.27 -15.84 -3.90
N LEU A 2 21.27 -14.97 -3.71
CA LEU A 2 20.01 -15.33 -3.04
C LEU A 2 19.16 -16.21 -3.97
N ARG A 3 18.63 -17.31 -3.44
CA ARG A 3 17.87 -18.32 -4.22
C ARG A 3 16.74 -18.99 -3.42
N SER A 4 16.54 -18.66 -2.15
CA SER A 4 15.51 -19.26 -1.30
C SER A 4 14.98 -18.29 -0.23
N ALA A 5 13.91 -18.69 0.46
CA ALA A 5 13.42 -18.04 1.67
C ALA A 5 14.46 -18.03 2.80
N GLU A 6 15.19 -19.14 2.96
CA GLU A 6 16.23 -19.30 3.97
C GLU A 6 17.37 -18.29 3.76
N ASP A 7 17.79 -18.10 2.49
CA ASP A 7 18.79 -17.10 2.14
C ASP A 7 18.34 -15.68 2.55
N LEU A 8 17.06 -15.35 2.34
CA LEU A 8 16.50 -14.06 2.73
C LEU A 8 16.44 -13.90 4.26
N GLN A 9 16.03 -14.95 4.98
CA GLN A 9 15.99 -14.98 6.44
C GLN A 9 17.39 -14.88 7.07
N GLY A 10 18.42 -15.36 6.38
CA GLY A 10 19.82 -15.22 6.79
C GLY A 10 20.42 -13.83 6.57
N LEU A 11 19.69 -12.89 5.95
CA LEU A 11 20.19 -11.53 5.73
C LEU A 11 20.26 -10.73 7.03
N PRO A 12 21.25 -9.84 7.18
CA PRO A 12 21.41 -9.01 8.38
C PRO A 12 20.43 -7.82 8.38
N VAL A 13 19.13 -8.10 8.33
CA VAL A 13 18.06 -7.10 8.42
C VAL A 13 18.04 -6.52 9.83
N ARG A 14 18.16 -5.20 9.93
CA ARG A 14 18.03 -4.49 11.21
C ARG A 14 16.58 -4.12 11.42
N GLN A 15 16.10 -4.28 12.65
CA GLN A 15 14.75 -3.88 13.05
C GLN A 15 14.82 -2.82 14.15
N HIS A 16 13.93 -1.86 14.07
CA HIS A 16 13.68 -0.85 15.10
C HIS A 16 12.20 -0.91 15.46
N GLU A 17 11.91 -0.96 16.75
CA GLU A 17 10.55 -1.06 17.27
C GLU A 17 10.27 0.12 18.19
N HIS A 18 9.06 0.66 18.11
CA HIS A 18 8.58 1.66 19.05
C HIS A 18 7.07 1.61 19.22
N VAL A 19 6.60 2.10 20.36
CA VAL A 19 5.18 2.28 20.65
C VAL A 19 4.78 3.70 20.22
N PRO A 20 3.84 3.87 19.28
CA PRO A 20 3.35 5.19 18.89
C PRO A 20 2.66 5.89 20.06
N ALA A 21 3.09 7.10 20.41
CA ALA A 21 2.45 7.85 21.50
C ALA A 21 1.01 8.26 21.16
N CYS A 22 0.69 8.31 19.86
CA CYS A 22 -0.65 8.63 19.37
C CYS A 22 -1.63 7.45 19.52
N ALA A 23 -1.12 6.21 19.63
CA ALA A 23 -1.91 4.99 19.79
C ALA A 23 -1.10 3.89 20.52
N PRO A 24 -1.01 3.95 21.87
CA PRO A 24 -0.10 3.09 22.65
C PRO A 24 -0.39 1.59 22.60
N GLU A 25 -1.55 1.18 22.10
CA GLU A 25 -1.91 -0.23 21.90
C GLU A 25 -1.19 -0.88 20.70
N PHE A 26 -0.56 -0.07 19.84
CA PHE A 26 0.11 -0.55 18.64
C PHE A 26 1.61 -0.67 18.83
N LEU A 27 2.22 -1.62 18.13
CA LEU A 27 3.66 -1.66 17.91
C LEU A 27 3.94 -1.22 16.48
N SER A 28 4.79 -0.21 16.30
CA SER A 28 5.37 0.14 15.01
C SER A 28 6.75 -0.48 14.88
N VAL A 29 6.99 -1.14 13.75
CA VAL A 29 8.25 -1.80 13.43
C VAL A 29 8.73 -1.29 12.08
N SER A 30 10.01 -0.95 12.03
CA SER A 30 10.71 -0.64 10.79
C SER A 30 11.85 -1.62 10.62
N ALA A 31 11.94 -2.22 9.44
CA ALA A 31 12.98 -3.14 9.08
C ALA A 31 13.77 -2.57 7.90
N GLY A 32 15.06 -2.89 7.83
CA GLY A 32 15.83 -2.50 6.67
C GLY A 32 17.23 -3.09 6.58
N LEU A 33 17.76 -3.05 5.37
CA LEU A 33 19.13 -3.41 5.07
C LEU A 33 19.72 -2.47 4.00
N GLN A 34 21.02 -2.23 4.11
CA GLN A 34 21.79 -1.52 3.09
C GLN A 34 22.61 -2.54 2.30
N PHE A 35 22.68 -2.34 0.99
CA PHE A 35 23.40 -3.23 0.08
C PHE A 35 23.99 -2.43 -1.09
N SER A 36 24.85 -3.08 -1.89
CA SER A 36 25.48 -2.46 -3.05
C SER A 36 25.29 -3.33 -4.29
N ILE A 37 24.89 -2.72 -5.41
CA ILE A 37 24.82 -3.38 -6.72
C ILE A 37 25.64 -2.55 -7.70
N ALA A 38 26.57 -3.18 -8.40
CA ALA A 38 27.46 -2.52 -9.37
C ALA A 38 28.13 -1.24 -8.83
N GLY A 39 28.51 -1.24 -7.54
CA GLY A 39 29.15 -0.11 -6.87
C GLY A 39 28.20 1.01 -6.40
N ARG A 40 26.90 0.91 -6.65
CA ARG A 40 25.89 1.85 -6.16
C ARG A 40 25.25 1.34 -4.88
N ARG A 41 25.13 2.23 -3.89
CA ARG A 41 24.47 1.92 -2.61
C ARG A 41 22.95 1.98 -2.76
N HIS A 42 22.30 0.98 -2.19
CA HIS A 42 20.85 0.84 -2.14
C HIS A 42 20.41 0.55 -0.71
N SER A 43 19.15 0.81 -0.43
CA SER A 43 18.50 0.45 0.83
C SER A 43 17.14 -0.16 0.54
N ALA A 44 16.82 -1.24 1.23
CA ALA A 44 15.48 -1.78 1.30
C ALA A 44 14.94 -1.49 2.70
N LEU A 45 13.80 -0.82 2.76
CA LEU A 45 13.07 -0.50 3.98
C LEU A 45 11.66 -1.08 3.87
N GLY A 46 11.18 -1.64 4.98
CA GLY A 46 9.81 -2.10 5.12
C GLY A 46 9.25 -1.74 6.48
N PHE A 47 7.94 -1.61 6.56
CA PHE A 47 7.25 -1.10 7.73
C PHE A 47 6.08 -2.00 8.13
N GLY A 48 5.74 -1.95 9.42
CA GLY A 48 4.61 -2.69 9.95
C GLY A 48 4.08 -2.04 11.20
N CYS A 49 2.76 -2.00 11.34
CA CYS A 49 2.12 -1.51 12.54
C CYS A 49 0.89 -2.34 12.85
N SER A 50 0.77 -2.82 14.09
CA SER A 50 -0.28 -3.73 14.51
C SER A 50 -0.34 -3.82 16.04
N ARG A 51 -1.52 -4.10 16.59
CA ARG A 51 -1.69 -4.46 18.02
C ARG A 51 -1.01 -5.79 18.36
N ARG A 52 -0.84 -6.67 17.37
CA ARG A 52 -0.08 -7.92 17.48
C ARG A 52 1.36 -7.70 17.02
N ALA A 53 2.31 -7.78 17.94
CA ALA A 53 3.72 -7.51 17.69
C ALA A 53 4.33 -8.38 16.57
N GLU A 54 4.02 -9.69 16.56
CA GLU A 54 4.51 -10.61 15.53
C GLU A 54 4.07 -10.20 14.12
N ARG A 55 2.82 -9.74 13.98
CA ARG A 55 2.29 -9.27 12.69
C ARG A 55 3.01 -8.00 12.22
N ALA A 56 3.33 -7.08 13.13
CA ALA A 56 4.09 -5.87 12.80
C ALA A 56 5.50 -6.22 12.31
N ARG A 57 6.22 -7.09 13.04
CA ARG A 57 7.56 -7.57 12.66
C ARG A 57 7.56 -8.28 11.31
N HIS A 58 6.60 -9.19 11.13
CA HIS A 58 6.48 -9.97 9.91
C HIS A 58 6.15 -9.08 8.69
N SER A 59 5.24 -8.12 8.85
CA SER A 59 4.91 -7.14 7.80
C SER A 59 6.14 -6.32 7.38
N ALA A 60 6.85 -5.74 8.36
CA ALA A 60 8.03 -4.94 8.08
C ALA A 60 9.13 -5.74 7.37
N LEU A 61 9.31 -7.01 7.76
CA LEU A 61 10.28 -7.90 7.16
C LEU A 61 9.95 -8.25 5.71
N TRP A 62 8.70 -8.67 5.44
CA TRP A 62 8.29 -9.01 4.07
C TRP A 62 8.29 -7.82 3.13
N GLU A 63 7.88 -6.64 3.59
CA GLU A 63 8.03 -5.43 2.78
C GLU A 63 9.51 -5.14 2.48
N THR A 64 10.41 -5.34 3.45
CA THR A 64 11.85 -5.20 3.22
C THR A 64 12.34 -6.17 2.14
N TYR A 65 11.91 -7.43 2.17
CA TYR A 65 12.27 -8.41 1.15
C TYR A 65 11.69 -8.07 -0.22
N GLU A 66 10.45 -7.58 -0.28
CA GLU A 66 9.85 -7.12 -1.52
C GLU A 66 10.72 -6.04 -2.18
N ARG A 67 11.10 -5.01 -1.42
CA ARG A 67 11.95 -3.92 -1.91
C ARG A 67 13.33 -4.42 -2.30
N LEU A 68 13.94 -5.31 -1.52
CA LEU A 68 15.26 -5.88 -1.84
C LEU A 68 15.22 -6.64 -3.18
N LEU A 69 14.30 -7.59 -3.31
CA LEU A 69 14.18 -8.45 -4.48
C LEU A 69 13.85 -7.65 -5.73
N MET A 70 12.97 -6.66 -5.60
CA MET A 70 12.65 -5.71 -6.65
C MET A 70 13.88 -4.98 -7.18
N VAL A 71 14.73 -4.46 -6.29
CA VAL A 71 15.96 -3.73 -6.68
C VAL A 71 16.99 -4.67 -7.31
N ALA A 72 17.13 -5.88 -6.77
CA ALA A 72 18.01 -6.90 -7.33
C ALA A 72 17.59 -7.26 -8.77
N GLU A 73 16.30 -7.52 -8.99
CA GLU A 73 15.76 -7.85 -10.31
C GLU A 73 15.91 -6.70 -11.30
N LEU A 74 15.58 -5.46 -10.92
CA LEU A 74 15.73 -4.30 -11.81
C LEU A 74 17.17 -4.08 -12.28
N SER A 75 18.15 -4.51 -11.50
CA SER A 75 19.57 -4.35 -11.80
C SER A 75 20.11 -5.46 -12.70
N GLY A 76 19.52 -6.66 -12.65
CA GLY A 76 19.97 -7.84 -13.41
C GLY A 76 19.08 -8.27 -14.58
N SER A 77 17.84 -7.78 -14.66
CA SER A 77 16.79 -8.32 -15.56
C SER A 77 16.35 -7.36 -16.67
N LEU A 78 17.11 -6.30 -16.97
CA LEU A 78 16.77 -5.40 -18.09
C LEU A 78 16.67 -6.15 -19.42
N GLY A 79 15.60 -5.92 -20.17
CA GLY A 79 15.34 -6.59 -21.44
C GLY A 79 14.98 -8.08 -21.31
N ARG A 80 14.95 -8.65 -20.09
CA ARG A 80 14.51 -10.03 -19.85
C ARG A 80 13.04 -10.14 -20.26
N PRO A 81 12.68 -11.08 -21.16
CA PRO A 81 11.28 -11.35 -21.46
C PRO A 81 10.59 -11.94 -20.22
N VAL A 82 9.44 -11.37 -19.86
CA VAL A 82 8.57 -11.87 -18.78
C VAL A 82 7.22 -12.22 -19.40
N GLN A 83 6.85 -13.49 -19.28
CA GLN A 83 5.53 -13.98 -19.65
C GLN A 83 4.60 -13.83 -18.45
N GLY A 84 3.45 -13.20 -18.67
CA GLY A 84 2.37 -13.17 -17.68
C GLY A 84 1.27 -14.15 -18.04
N HIS A 85 0.38 -14.40 -17.09
CA HIS A 85 -0.85 -15.17 -17.29
C HIS A 85 -2.03 -14.37 -16.73
N ASP A 86 -3.21 -14.54 -17.31
CA ASP A 86 -4.44 -13.99 -16.74
C ASP A 86 -4.90 -14.80 -15.51
N LYS A 87 -6.08 -14.45 -14.97
CA LYS A 87 -6.62 -15.14 -13.78
C LYS A 87 -6.97 -16.61 -14.04
N ASP A 88 -7.33 -16.96 -15.28
CA ASP A 88 -7.71 -18.32 -15.69
C ASP A 88 -6.49 -19.15 -16.14
N GLY A 89 -5.30 -18.53 -16.14
CA GLY A 89 -4.04 -19.17 -16.50
C GLY A 89 -3.68 -19.05 -17.99
N THR A 90 -4.47 -18.34 -18.79
CA THR A 90 -4.17 -18.08 -20.19
C THR A 90 -2.90 -17.23 -20.30
N PRO A 91 -1.91 -17.63 -21.11
CA PRO A 91 -0.72 -16.83 -21.33
C PRO A 91 -1.06 -15.48 -21.99
N THR A 92 -0.48 -14.42 -21.46
CA THR A 92 -0.53 -13.07 -22.04
C THR A 92 0.69 -12.81 -22.93
N ALA A 93 0.66 -11.70 -23.69
CA ALA A 93 1.82 -11.27 -24.45
C ALA A 93 3.04 -11.06 -23.54
N THR A 94 4.18 -11.64 -23.95
CA THR A 94 5.47 -11.41 -23.31
C THR A 94 5.84 -9.95 -23.37
N ARG A 95 6.32 -9.41 -22.23
CA ARG A 95 6.78 -8.02 -22.13
C ARG A 95 8.23 -8.01 -21.63
N ALA A 96 8.97 -6.95 -21.97
CA ALA A 96 10.25 -6.69 -21.31
C ALA A 96 10.01 -6.39 -19.81
N PHE A 97 10.91 -6.86 -18.95
CA PHE A 97 10.81 -6.70 -17.50
C PHE A 97 10.50 -5.26 -17.07
N GLU A 98 11.17 -4.28 -17.65
CA GLU A 98 10.98 -2.85 -17.37
C GLU A 98 9.60 -2.29 -17.76
N HIS A 99 8.85 -2.98 -18.62
CA HIS A 99 7.46 -2.62 -18.96
C HIS A 99 6.44 -3.20 -17.98
N VAL A 100 6.83 -4.24 -17.23
CA VAL A 100 6.04 -4.82 -16.14
C VAL A 100 6.36 -4.11 -14.82
N VAL A 101 7.62 -3.71 -14.68
CA VAL A 101 8.22 -3.20 -13.46
C VAL A 101 8.86 -1.85 -13.74
N ALA A 102 8.10 -0.77 -13.58
CA ALA A 102 8.54 0.56 -13.94
C ALA A 102 9.68 1.11 -13.03
N ARG A 103 10.64 1.83 -13.63
CA ARG A 103 11.75 2.53 -12.97
C ARG A 103 11.38 4.00 -12.67
N PRO A 104 11.92 4.68 -11.63
CA PRO A 104 12.86 4.23 -10.60
C PRO A 104 12.51 4.68 -9.16
N TRP A 105 12.85 3.82 -8.20
CA TRP A 105 12.59 4.06 -6.77
C TRP A 105 13.73 4.79 -6.05
N HIS A 106 14.86 5.07 -6.71
CA HIS A 106 16.07 5.48 -5.99
C HIS A 106 16.69 6.83 -6.35
N ASP A 107 16.53 7.39 -7.55
CA ASP A 107 17.08 8.75 -7.83
C ASP A 107 16.25 9.62 -8.79
N THR A 108 15.24 9.04 -9.45
CA THR A 108 14.46 9.74 -10.50
C THR A 108 13.00 9.32 -10.46
N TYR A 109 12.40 9.24 -9.26
CA TYR A 109 10.97 8.93 -9.10
C TYR A 109 10.15 9.72 -10.13
N ARG A 110 9.59 9.00 -11.10
CA ARG A 110 8.70 9.58 -12.09
C ARG A 110 7.29 9.47 -11.55
N PRO A 111 6.55 10.59 -11.40
CA PRO A 111 5.16 10.55 -11.01
C PRO A 111 4.39 9.58 -11.90
N GLY A 112 3.75 8.60 -11.28
CA GLY A 112 2.83 7.68 -11.93
C GLY A 112 3.34 6.27 -12.23
N GLN A 113 4.52 5.91 -11.73
CA GLN A 113 5.09 4.56 -11.80
C GLN A 113 5.25 3.99 -10.38
N ASP A 114 4.14 3.59 -9.77
CA ASP A 114 4.10 3.03 -8.42
C ASP A 114 4.25 1.50 -8.39
N ALA A 115 4.52 0.97 -7.20
CA ALA A 115 4.73 -0.45 -6.96
C ALA A 115 3.39 -1.18 -6.84
N THR A 116 2.27 -0.49 -7.11
CA THR A 116 0.91 -0.93 -6.82
C THR A 116 0.54 -2.18 -7.56
N GLY A 117 0.41 -3.29 -6.84
CA GLY A 117 0.20 -4.65 -7.33
C GLY A 117 1.50 -5.46 -7.40
N LEU A 118 2.52 -5.10 -6.62
CA LEU A 118 3.71 -5.93 -6.39
C LEU A 118 3.49 -6.66 -5.07
N ALA A 119 3.82 -7.94 -5.02
CA ALA A 119 3.69 -8.71 -3.79
C ALA A 119 4.73 -9.82 -3.73
N VAL A 120 5.32 -9.99 -2.56
CA VAL A 120 6.19 -11.12 -2.21
C VAL A 120 5.52 -12.02 -1.19
N HIS A 121 5.58 -13.34 -1.39
CA HIS A 121 5.10 -14.32 -0.43
C HIS A 121 5.82 -15.66 -0.59
N THR A 122 5.52 -16.61 0.30
CA THR A 122 6.10 -17.96 0.25
C THR A 122 5.56 -18.84 -0.88
N THR A 123 4.43 -18.46 -1.48
CA THR A 123 3.82 -19.20 -2.59
C THR A 123 3.31 -18.23 -3.67
N ALA A 124 3.32 -18.68 -4.92
CA ALA A 124 2.84 -17.89 -6.05
C ALA A 124 1.36 -17.50 -5.89
N SER A 125 0.53 -18.41 -5.38
CA SER A 125 -0.90 -18.15 -5.14
C SER A 125 -1.13 -17.07 -4.09
N ALA A 126 -0.34 -17.07 -3.00
CA ALA A 126 -0.43 -16.02 -1.98
C ALA A 126 0.07 -14.67 -2.52
N ALA A 127 1.18 -14.66 -3.28
CA ALA A 127 1.70 -13.46 -3.93
C ALA A 127 0.68 -12.86 -4.92
N GLN A 128 0.05 -13.69 -5.75
CA GLN A 128 -1.00 -13.26 -6.68
C GLN A 128 -2.19 -12.63 -5.96
N ARG A 129 -2.71 -13.28 -4.91
CA ARG A 129 -3.84 -12.75 -4.12
C ARG A 129 -3.48 -11.42 -3.46
N ALA A 130 -2.28 -11.30 -2.90
CA ALA A 130 -1.83 -10.05 -2.28
C ALA A 130 -1.71 -8.92 -3.31
N ALA A 131 -1.12 -9.18 -4.48
CA ALA A 131 -1.02 -8.21 -5.57
C ALA A 131 -2.41 -7.80 -6.11
N GLU A 132 -3.35 -8.75 -6.25
CA GLU A 132 -4.73 -8.48 -6.68
C GLU A 132 -5.48 -7.60 -5.67
N ARG A 133 -5.28 -7.84 -4.37
CA ARG A 133 -5.87 -7.04 -3.29
C ARG A 133 -5.31 -5.63 -3.25
N GLU A 134 -3.99 -5.47 -3.39
CA GLU A 134 -3.37 -4.15 -3.40
C GLU A 134 -3.86 -3.33 -4.60
N LEU A 135 -4.00 -3.96 -5.78
CA LEU A 135 -4.69 -3.32 -6.89
C LEU A 135 -6.09 -2.91 -6.43
N LEU A 136 -6.94 -3.85 -6.02
CA LEU A 136 -8.33 -3.58 -5.64
C LEU A 136 -8.48 -2.41 -4.68
N GLU A 137 -7.66 -2.41 -3.64
CA GLU A 137 -7.58 -1.35 -2.64
C GLU A 137 -7.34 0.02 -3.29
N ARG A 138 -6.37 0.14 -4.19
CA ARG A 138 -6.02 1.40 -4.86
C ARG A 138 -7.13 1.91 -5.78
N ALA A 139 -7.87 1.05 -6.48
CA ALA A 139 -9.03 1.54 -7.23
C ALA A 139 -10.21 1.90 -6.34
N LEU A 140 -10.43 1.20 -5.22
CA LEU A 140 -11.47 1.59 -4.28
C LEU A 140 -11.16 2.95 -3.65
N LEU A 141 -9.90 3.20 -3.29
CA LEU A 141 -9.43 4.53 -2.87
C LEU A 141 -9.66 5.59 -3.95
N ALA A 142 -9.35 5.26 -5.22
CA ALA A 142 -9.59 6.18 -6.33
C ALA A 142 -11.09 6.45 -6.54
N ALA A 143 -11.96 5.44 -6.39
CA ALA A 143 -13.41 5.59 -6.49
C ALA A 143 -13.99 6.43 -5.35
N ILE A 144 -13.47 6.24 -4.13
CA ILE A 144 -13.82 7.07 -2.97
C ILE A 144 -13.43 8.52 -3.24
N TRP A 145 -12.20 8.77 -3.72
CA TRP A 145 -11.73 10.14 -3.88
C TRP A 145 -12.29 10.86 -5.10
N TYR A 146 -12.24 10.21 -6.26
CA TYR A 146 -12.50 10.82 -7.57
C TYR A 146 -13.84 10.42 -8.19
N GLY A 147 -14.55 9.47 -7.59
CA GLY A 147 -15.88 9.07 -8.05
C GLY A 147 -16.92 10.16 -7.84
N SER A 148 -18.08 10.00 -8.48
CA SER A 148 -19.23 10.91 -8.35
C SER A 148 -20.25 10.43 -7.32
N ALA A 149 -20.43 9.12 -7.15
CA ALA A 149 -21.41 8.54 -6.22
C ALA A 149 -20.81 8.20 -4.85
N PRO A 150 -21.44 8.56 -3.72
CA PRO A 150 -21.05 8.07 -2.40
C PRO A 150 -21.13 6.54 -2.31
N LEU A 151 -20.29 5.94 -1.47
CA LEU A 151 -20.36 4.52 -1.14
C LEU A 151 -20.98 4.36 0.25
N HIS A 152 -21.82 3.34 0.42
CA HIS A 152 -22.33 2.99 1.74
C HIS A 152 -21.31 2.15 2.49
N SER A 153 -21.12 2.49 3.75
CA SER A 153 -20.11 1.86 4.60
C SER A 153 -20.61 1.75 6.04
N GLU A 154 -20.24 0.65 6.69
CA GLU A 154 -20.28 0.57 8.15
C GLU A 154 -19.23 1.52 8.72
N VAL A 155 -19.65 2.37 9.66
CA VAL A 155 -18.78 3.37 10.30
C VAL A 155 -18.55 2.99 11.76
N THR A 156 -17.28 2.87 12.14
CA THR A 156 -16.89 2.58 13.53
C THR A 156 -15.93 3.65 14.03
N GLU A 157 -16.21 4.23 15.21
CA GLU A 157 -15.27 5.10 15.90
C GLU A 157 -14.32 4.28 16.79
N HIS A 158 -13.04 4.65 16.82
CA HIS A 158 -12.02 3.93 17.57
C HIS A 158 -11.44 4.81 18.70
N PRO A 159 -11.62 4.43 19.98
CA PRO A 159 -11.14 5.22 21.13
C PRO A 159 -9.65 4.99 21.46
N CYS A 160 -8.94 4.16 20.69
CA CYS A 160 -7.54 3.77 20.98
C CYS A 160 -6.50 4.87 20.69
N VAL A 161 -6.93 6.05 20.25
CA VAL A 161 -6.05 7.18 19.91
C VAL A 161 -6.02 8.24 21.00
N THR A 162 -4.87 8.87 21.20
CA THR A 162 -4.68 9.88 22.27
C THR A 162 -5.03 11.31 21.83
N THR A 163 -5.25 11.53 20.54
CA THR A 163 -5.62 12.83 19.98
C THR A 163 -6.47 12.67 18.71
N GLY A 164 -7.28 13.68 18.40
CA GLY A 164 -8.17 13.69 17.25
C GLY A 164 -9.23 12.59 17.29
N ARG A 165 -9.74 12.25 16.11
CA ARG A 165 -10.79 11.25 15.89
C ARG A 165 -10.36 10.26 14.83
N LEU A 166 -10.35 8.97 15.18
CA LEU A 166 -10.09 7.87 14.28
C LEU A 166 -11.39 7.10 14.00
N ARG A 167 -11.75 6.99 12.72
CA ARG A 167 -12.91 6.21 12.26
C ARG A 167 -12.51 5.22 11.20
N THR A 168 -13.19 4.09 11.15
CA THR A 168 -13.11 3.17 10.00
C THR A 168 -14.42 3.19 9.23
N TYR A 169 -14.29 3.07 7.90
CA TYR A 169 -15.37 2.90 6.95
C TYR A 169 -15.14 1.57 6.23
N SER A 170 -16.07 0.64 6.35
CA SER A 170 -15.91 -0.70 5.80
C SER A 170 -17.12 -1.20 5.04
N PHE A 171 -16.87 -2.01 4.02
CA PHE A 171 -17.91 -2.64 3.19
C PHE A 171 -17.38 -3.90 2.50
N PRO A 172 -18.25 -4.86 2.14
CA PRO A 172 -17.87 -6.04 1.37
C PRO A 172 -17.43 -5.66 -0.05
N CYS A 173 -16.47 -6.42 -0.59
CA CYS A 173 -15.97 -6.27 -1.96
C CYS A 173 -15.64 -7.65 -2.55
N ARG A 174 -15.30 -7.70 -3.84
CA ARG A 174 -15.10 -8.98 -4.55
C ARG A 174 -14.03 -9.91 -3.95
N LEU A 175 -13.06 -9.37 -3.18
CA LEU A 175 -11.96 -10.13 -2.57
C LEU A 175 -12.04 -10.16 -1.03
N GLY A 176 -13.24 -9.98 -0.46
CA GLY A 176 -13.49 -9.99 0.98
C GLY A 176 -14.06 -8.65 1.45
N PHE A 177 -13.32 -7.93 2.29
CA PHE A 177 -13.74 -6.67 2.88
C PHE A 177 -12.72 -5.59 2.59
N PHE A 178 -13.22 -4.41 2.20
CA PHE A 178 -12.44 -3.18 2.17
C PHE A 178 -12.66 -2.42 3.48
N CYS A 179 -11.58 -1.83 4.00
CA CYS A 179 -11.65 -0.89 5.11
C CYS A 179 -10.75 0.32 4.82
N LEU A 180 -11.28 1.51 5.09
CA LEU A 180 -10.53 2.77 5.16
C LEU A 180 -10.55 3.27 6.61
N ALA A 181 -9.40 3.42 7.22
CA ALA A 181 -9.24 4.15 8.48
C ALA A 181 -8.91 5.62 8.15
N ALA A 182 -9.68 6.57 8.67
CA ALA A 182 -9.45 8.00 8.54
C ALA A 182 -9.22 8.62 9.92
N TRP A 183 -8.08 9.28 10.10
CA TRP A 183 -7.72 9.98 11.32
C TRP A 183 -7.65 11.48 11.06
N HIS A 184 -8.53 12.22 11.70
CA HIS A 184 -8.58 13.68 11.68
C HIS A 184 -8.24 14.24 13.07
N ASP A 185 -7.17 15.02 13.17
CA ASP A 185 -6.83 15.78 14.38
C ASP A 185 -6.84 17.28 14.07
N PRO A 186 -7.91 18.01 14.45
CA PRO A 186 -7.99 19.46 14.28
C PRO A 186 -6.92 20.23 15.05
N HIS A 187 -6.49 19.76 16.22
CA HIS A 187 -5.52 20.47 17.06
C HIS A 187 -4.12 20.46 16.43
N SER A 188 -3.72 19.31 15.88
CA SER A 188 -2.44 19.18 15.18
C SER A 188 -2.52 19.58 13.69
N GLN A 189 -3.73 19.85 13.19
CA GLN A 189 -4.05 20.06 11.77
C GLN A 189 -3.58 18.90 10.89
N ILE A 190 -3.83 17.66 11.33
CA ILE A 190 -3.39 16.45 10.62
C ILE A 190 -4.61 15.70 10.10
N PHE A 191 -4.50 15.24 8.85
CA PHE A 191 -5.42 14.25 8.28
C PHE A 191 -4.62 13.14 7.60
N VAL A 192 -4.82 11.91 8.06
CA VAL A 192 -4.18 10.73 7.46
C VAL A 192 -5.18 9.61 7.25
N THR A 193 -4.84 8.69 6.37
CA THR A 193 -5.64 7.51 6.09
C THR A 193 -4.76 6.27 6.03
N GLY A 194 -5.34 5.13 6.39
CA GLY A 194 -4.82 3.80 6.09
C GLY A 194 -5.91 2.97 5.45
N SER A 195 -5.55 1.97 4.64
CA SER A 195 -6.54 1.14 3.94
C SER A 195 -6.12 -0.31 3.87
N ALA A 196 -7.10 -1.19 3.61
CA ALA A 196 -6.84 -2.60 3.41
C ALA A 196 -7.98 -3.28 2.66
N VAL A 197 -7.63 -4.24 1.81
CA VAL A 197 -8.54 -5.31 1.35
C VAL A 197 -8.13 -6.65 1.94
N ARG A 198 -8.98 -7.31 2.75
CA ARG A 198 -8.65 -8.60 3.39
C ARG A 198 -9.83 -9.57 3.33
N ASP A 199 -9.56 -10.86 3.58
CA ASP A 199 -10.59 -11.92 3.59
C ASP A 199 -11.65 -11.70 4.67
N SER A 200 -11.24 -11.15 5.82
CA SER A 200 -12.12 -10.88 6.95
C SER A 200 -12.20 -9.39 7.24
N LEU A 201 -13.37 -8.95 7.70
CA LEU A 201 -13.59 -7.57 8.13
C LEU A 201 -12.62 -7.18 9.25
N HIS A 202 -12.42 -8.06 10.23
CA HIS A 202 -11.50 -7.84 11.34
C HIS A 202 -10.06 -7.57 10.83
N ASP A 203 -9.55 -8.38 9.90
CA ASP A 203 -8.20 -8.18 9.37
C ASP A 203 -8.06 -6.93 8.52
N ALA A 204 -9.12 -6.53 7.81
CA ALA A 204 -9.17 -5.28 7.05
C ALA A 204 -9.10 -4.08 7.99
N ILE A 205 -9.90 -4.08 9.06
CA ILE A 205 -9.88 -3.05 10.10
C ILE A 205 -8.50 -2.97 10.78
N GLU A 206 -7.97 -4.09 11.28
CA GLU A 206 -6.67 -4.10 11.97
C GLU A 206 -5.54 -3.57 11.07
N HIS A 207 -5.55 -3.91 9.79
CA HIS A 207 -4.52 -3.45 8.86
C HIS A 207 -4.68 -1.95 8.52
N ALA A 208 -5.90 -1.50 8.21
CA ALA A 208 -6.17 -0.10 7.90
C ALA A 208 -5.84 0.81 9.11
N LEU A 209 -6.19 0.40 10.33
CA LEU A 209 -5.81 1.10 11.56
C LEU A 209 -4.29 1.17 11.72
N GLY A 210 -3.59 0.05 11.54
CA GLY A 210 -2.12 0.01 11.63
C GLY A 210 -1.45 0.99 10.66
N GLU A 211 -1.90 1.03 9.41
CA GLU A 211 -1.39 2.00 8.43
C GLU A 211 -1.66 3.44 8.87
N ALA A 212 -2.89 3.77 9.28
CA ALA A 212 -3.24 5.12 9.73
C ALA A 212 -2.38 5.56 10.92
N VAL A 213 -2.16 4.67 11.89
CA VAL A 213 -1.31 4.93 13.07
C VAL A 213 0.13 5.22 12.66
N MET A 214 0.70 4.38 11.79
CA MET A 214 2.07 4.53 11.30
C MET A 214 2.29 5.85 10.57
N VAL A 215 1.33 6.26 9.73
CA VAL A 215 1.40 7.53 8.99
C VAL A 215 1.23 8.71 9.95
N PHE A 216 0.25 8.64 10.87
CA PHE A 216 0.03 9.71 11.85
C PHE A 216 1.27 9.94 12.73
N ASP A 217 1.84 8.87 13.29
CA ASP A 217 3.04 8.96 14.14
C ASP A 217 4.23 9.56 13.40
N GLY A 218 4.37 9.22 12.11
CA GLY A 218 5.39 9.78 11.23
C GLY A 218 5.19 11.27 10.91
N VAL A 219 3.96 11.74 10.77
CA VAL A 219 3.64 13.17 10.57
C VAL A 219 3.78 13.95 11.89
N TRP A 220 3.32 13.37 13.00
CA TRP A 220 3.23 14.05 14.28
C TRP A 220 4.57 14.17 15.01
N GLN A 221 5.31 13.06 15.12
CA GLN A 221 6.57 13.00 15.87
C GLN A 221 7.81 12.81 14.98
N GLY A 222 7.63 12.54 13.69
CA GLY A 222 8.74 12.31 12.77
C GLY A 222 9.48 10.99 13.01
N LYS A 223 8.91 10.08 13.81
CA LYS A 223 9.58 8.86 14.31
C LYS A 223 9.57 7.69 13.33
N THR A 224 8.68 7.68 12.35
CA THR A 224 8.68 6.65 11.30
C THR A 224 9.93 6.81 10.43
N PRO A 225 10.85 5.82 10.41
CA PRO A 225 11.98 5.79 9.49
C PRO A 225 11.48 5.86 8.05
N ARG A 226 12.25 6.47 7.16
CA ARG A 226 11.77 6.80 5.81
C ARG A 226 12.92 6.89 4.84
N TYR A 227 12.60 6.66 3.57
CA TYR A 227 13.51 7.04 2.50
C TYR A 227 13.70 8.56 2.55
N SER A 228 14.94 9.04 2.57
CA SER A 228 15.24 10.47 2.65
C SER A 228 15.04 11.20 1.31
N THR A 229 13.97 10.87 0.57
CA THR A 229 13.64 11.47 -0.72
C THR A 229 12.80 12.74 -0.55
N GLN A 230 12.92 13.67 -1.51
CA GLN A 230 12.10 14.88 -1.51
C GLN A 230 10.61 14.55 -1.60
N ALA A 231 10.22 13.60 -2.45
CA ALA A 231 8.83 13.17 -2.57
C ALA A 231 8.24 12.63 -1.25
N SER A 232 9.02 11.86 -0.46
CA SER A 232 8.56 11.39 0.85
C SER A 232 8.39 12.55 1.84
N ARG A 233 9.29 13.54 1.82
CA ARG A 233 9.16 14.76 2.65
C ARG A 233 7.92 15.57 2.26
N ASP A 234 7.72 15.81 0.97
CA ASP A 234 6.60 16.61 0.44
C ASP A 234 5.26 15.94 0.75
N ARG A 235 5.17 14.62 0.57
CA ARG A 235 4.00 13.83 0.96
C ARG A 235 3.62 14.08 2.42
N TYR A 236 4.54 13.85 3.35
CA TYR A 236 4.26 13.98 4.79
C TYR A 236 3.96 15.43 5.19
N ALA A 237 4.65 16.40 4.59
CA ALA A 237 4.35 17.81 4.79
C ALA A 237 2.91 18.14 4.35
N SER A 238 2.45 17.57 3.23
CA SER A 238 1.10 17.80 2.71
C SER A 238 -0.02 17.27 3.61
N LEU A 239 0.27 16.29 4.49
CA LEU A 239 -0.71 15.69 5.41
C LEU A 239 -1.01 16.59 6.62
N ARG A 240 -0.25 17.68 6.77
CA ARG A 240 -0.39 18.68 7.83
C ARG A 240 -0.79 20.04 7.24
N GLY A 241 -1.56 20.82 8.00
CA GLY A 241 -1.98 22.17 7.66
C GLY A 241 -3.40 22.24 7.09
N ASP A 242 -3.75 23.36 6.47
CA ASP A 242 -5.13 23.81 6.23
C ASP A 242 -6.02 22.85 5.41
N LEU A 243 -5.44 21.90 4.68
CA LEU A 243 -6.18 20.89 3.91
C LEU A 243 -6.83 19.81 4.79
N HIS A 244 -6.45 19.71 6.07
CA HIS A 244 -6.88 18.61 6.94
C HIS A 244 -8.41 18.53 7.09
N ALA A 245 -9.09 19.68 7.23
CA ALA A 245 -10.54 19.74 7.38
C ALA A 245 -11.27 19.40 6.08
N ALA A 246 -10.84 19.98 4.95
CA ALA A 246 -11.42 19.69 3.64
C ALA A 246 -11.30 18.22 3.23
N ARG A 247 -10.19 17.56 3.59
CA ARG A 247 -10.03 16.10 3.37
C ARG A 247 -10.96 15.26 4.23
N ALA A 248 -11.14 15.63 5.50
CA ALA A 248 -12.05 14.94 6.41
C ALA A 248 -13.50 15.06 5.91
N GLU A 249 -13.93 16.27 5.55
CA GLU A 249 -15.25 16.54 4.97
C GLU A 249 -15.45 15.79 3.66
N HIS A 250 -14.45 15.77 2.78
CA HIS A 250 -14.49 15.00 1.55
C HIS A 250 -14.74 13.53 1.84
N VAL A 251 -13.95 12.88 2.69
CA VAL A 251 -14.15 11.46 3.03
C VAL A 251 -15.54 11.19 3.62
N GLU A 252 -16.01 12.04 4.53
CA GLU A 252 -17.35 11.91 5.14
C GLU A 252 -18.49 12.07 4.11
N SER A 253 -18.32 12.94 3.11
CA SER A 253 -19.29 13.09 2.01
C SER A 253 -19.32 11.88 1.06
N ARG A 254 -18.20 11.15 0.96
CA ARG A 254 -18.02 10.03 0.03
C ARG A 254 -18.35 8.67 0.66
N LEU A 255 -18.32 8.56 1.98
CA LEU A 255 -18.55 7.32 2.73
C LEU A 255 -19.67 7.54 3.75
N THR A 256 -20.86 7.06 3.41
CA THR A 256 -22.11 7.38 4.11
C THR A 256 -22.66 6.17 4.88
N ALA A 257 -23.34 6.42 6.00
CA ALA A 257 -23.88 5.39 6.88
C ALA A 257 -25.31 4.92 6.54
N GLN A 258 -25.98 5.47 5.53
CA GLN A 258 -27.41 5.21 5.23
C GLN A 258 -27.65 4.65 3.82
N GLY A 259 -28.36 3.52 3.73
CA GLY A 259 -29.01 2.99 2.52
C GLY A 259 -29.33 1.49 2.62
N ASP A 260 -30.60 1.11 2.49
CA ASP A 260 -31.08 -0.29 2.55
C ASP A 260 -30.70 -1.15 1.32
N ASP A 261 -30.04 -0.57 0.32
CA ASP A 261 -29.51 -1.29 -0.84
C ASP A 261 -28.44 -0.42 -1.51
N ALA A 262 -27.15 -0.67 -1.23
CA ALA A 262 -26.09 -0.33 -2.19
C ALA A 262 -25.44 -1.61 -2.66
N GLY A 263 -25.59 -1.88 -3.95
CA GLY A 263 -24.67 -2.76 -4.65
C GLY A 263 -23.24 -2.31 -4.36
N ALA A 264 -22.38 -3.25 -3.98
CA ALA A 264 -20.94 -3.05 -3.97
C ALA A 264 -20.54 -2.36 -5.28
N PRO A 265 -19.59 -1.40 -5.29
CA PRO A 265 -19.16 -0.74 -6.52
C PRO A 265 -18.85 -1.81 -7.56
N SER A 266 -19.75 -1.97 -8.54
CA SER A 266 -19.64 -3.03 -9.53
C SER A 266 -18.40 -2.69 -10.34
N ASP A 267 -17.46 -3.63 -10.32
CA ASP A 267 -16.32 -3.67 -11.23
C ASP A 267 -15.51 -2.38 -11.27
N ALA A 268 -14.98 -2.05 -10.08
CA ALA A 268 -13.68 -1.39 -9.91
C ALA A 268 -12.75 -1.67 -11.09
N TYR A 269 -12.58 -2.96 -11.43
CA TYR A 269 -11.70 -3.51 -12.46
C TYR A 269 -12.52 -4.18 -13.55
N GLY A 270 -12.21 -3.90 -14.82
CA GLY A 270 -12.44 -4.89 -15.86
C GLY A 270 -11.69 -6.18 -15.51
N ASP A 271 -12.27 -7.33 -15.86
CA ASP A 271 -11.79 -8.67 -15.49
C ASP A 271 -10.37 -9.02 -15.98
N SER A 272 -9.75 -8.16 -16.79
CA SER A 272 -8.42 -8.37 -17.36
C SER A 272 -7.29 -7.91 -16.43
N LEU A 273 -6.92 -8.78 -15.49
CA LEU A 273 -5.65 -8.70 -14.76
C LEU A 273 -4.64 -9.68 -15.35
N ALA A 274 -3.42 -9.21 -15.57
CA ALA A 274 -2.27 -10.04 -15.93
C ALA A 274 -1.32 -10.15 -14.74
N PHE A 275 -0.90 -11.37 -14.41
CA PHE A 275 0.05 -11.66 -13.35
C PHE A 275 1.38 -12.06 -13.95
N TYR A 276 2.44 -11.37 -13.55
CA TYR A 276 3.80 -11.64 -13.97
C TYR A 276 4.60 -12.19 -12.78
N ARG A 277 5.08 -13.42 -12.88
CA ARG A 277 6.01 -13.98 -11.89
C ARG A 277 7.40 -13.45 -12.19
N LEU A 278 7.90 -12.59 -11.31
CA LEU A 278 9.21 -11.96 -11.45
C LEU A 278 10.30 -12.87 -10.89
N ILE A 279 10.00 -13.50 -9.75
CA ILE A 279 10.85 -14.45 -9.04
C ILE A 279 10.01 -15.66 -8.64
N ASP A 280 10.58 -16.85 -8.83
CA ASP A 280 10.04 -18.13 -8.36
C ASP A 280 11.21 -18.95 -7.80
N TRP A 281 11.45 -18.76 -6.51
CA TRP A 281 12.52 -19.38 -5.72
C TRP A 281 11.93 -20.33 -4.69
N GLU A 282 12.76 -21.21 -4.12
CA GLU A 282 12.29 -22.12 -3.08
C GLU A 282 11.77 -21.33 -1.87
N GLY A 283 10.46 -21.43 -1.64
CA GLY A 283 9.77 -20.74 -0.54
C GLY A 283 9.62 -19.23 -0.70
N VAL A 284 9.88 -18.65 -1.88
CA VAL A 284 9.64 -17.23 -2.17
C VAL A 284 9.21 -17.00 -3.62
N CYS A 285 8.10 -16.30 -3.80
CA CYS A 285 7.60 -15.85 -5.09
C CYS A 285 7.39 -14.33 -5.03
N LEU A 286 7.86 -13.62 -6.06
CA LEU A 286 7.58 -12.21 -6.30
C LEU A 286 6.67 -12.10 -7.53
N VAL A 287 5.50 -11.49 -7.37
CA VAL A 287 4.50 -11.34 -8.41
C VAL A 287 4.16 -9.88 -8.61
N ARG A 288 3.98 -9.48 -9.87
CA ARG A 288 3.37 -8.21 -10.26
C ARG A 288 2.03 -8.47 -10.93
N ALA A 289 0.94 -7.98 -10.35
CA ALA A 289 -0.35 -7.88 -11.02
C ALA A 289 -0.44 -6.55 -11.78
N VAL A 290 -0.82 -6.57 -13.04
CA VAL A 290 -1.01 -5.39 -13.89
C VAL A 290 -2.42 -5.41 -14.43
N ALA A 291 -3.16 -4.31 -14.26
CA ALA A 291 -4.48 -4.16 -14.86
C ALA A 291 -4.33 -3.57 -16.27
N ASP A 292 -5.05 -4.13 -17.25
CA ASP A 292 -5.12 -3.60 -18.61
C ASP A 292 -6.07 -2.39 -18.68
N ARG A 293 -5.72 -1.32 -17.97
CA ARG A 293 -6.51 -0.08 -17.98
C ARG A 293 -5.88 0.97 -18.87
N ARG A 294 -6.73 1.60 -19.68
CA ARG A 294 -6.40 2.87 -20.35
C ARG A 294 -6.21 4.02 -19.36
N GLU A 295 -6.83 3.94 -18.18
CA GLU A 295 -6.68 4.91 -17.08
C GLU A 295 -6.03 4.27 -15.84
N THR A 296 -4.87 4.78 -15.44
CA THR A 296 -4.21 4.45 -14.17
C THR A 296 -4.60 5.45 -13.08
N THR A 297 -4.42 5.10 -11.80
CA THR A 297 -4.59 6.04 -10.67
C THR A 297 -3.80 7.33 -10.89
N SER A 298 -2.61 7.23 -11.47
CA SER A 298 -1.75 8.34 -11.86
C SER A 298 -2.41 9.27 -12.89
N THR A 299 -3.04 8.71 -13.92
CA THR A 299 -3.77 9.52 -14.92
C THR A 299 -5.03 10.16 -14.35
N ILE A 300 -5.72 9.48 -13.43
CA ILE A 300 -6.88 10.02 -12.71
C ILE A 300 -6.44 11.21 -11.85
N ARG A 301 -5.36 11.05 -11.07
CA ARG A 301 -4.76 12.10 -10.21
C ARG A 301 -4.34 13.35 -10.97
N ALA A 302 -3.88 13.21 -12.20
CA ALA A 302 -3.39 14.33 -13.01
C ALA A 302 -4.52 15.26 -13.51
N ARG A 303 -5.79 14.86 -13.39
CA ARG A 303 -6.93 15.68 -13.81
C ARG A 303 -7.24 16.75 -12.77
N ASN A 304 -7.75 17.89 -13.22
CA ASN A 304 -8.26 18.91 -12.32
C ASN A 304 -9.70 18.56 -11.91
N TRP A 305 -9.88 18.03 -10.70
CA TRP A 305 -11.18 17.62 -10.19
C TRP A 305 -11.91 18.71 -9.40
N GLY A 306 -11.24 19.82 -9.07
CA GLY A 306 -11.77 20.78 -8.08
C GLY A 306 -11.94 20.18 -6.67
N LEU A 307 -11.22 19.09 -6.38
CA LEU A 307 -11.24 18.38 -5.10
C LEU A 307 -9.98 18.69 -4.29
N PRO A 308 -10.01 18.54 -2.95
CA PRO A 308 -8.79 18.57 -2.16
C PRO A 308 -7.78 17.51 -2.65
N PRO A 309 -6.47 17.76 -2.59
CA PRO A 309 -5.46 16.78 -2.97
C PRO A 309 -5.60 15.47 -2.20
N ASP A 310 -5.55 14.32 -2.89
CA ASP A 310 -5.72 13.01 -2.26
C ASP A 310 -4.59 12.71 -1.25
N PRO A 311 -4.91 12.10 -0.09
CA PRO A 311 -3.92 11.78 0.95
C PRO A 311 -3.19 10.46 0.68
N PHE A 312 -3.46 9.80 -0.45
CA PHE A 312 -2.97 8.45 -0.77
C PHE A 312 -1.68 8.47 -1.63
N THR A 313 -1.14 9.65 -1.97
CA THR A 313 0.14 9.82 -2.67
C THR A 313 1.30 9.43 -1.79
#